data_AF-A0A4Y7SCX0-F1
#
_entry.id   AF-A0A4Y7SCX0-F1
#
_cell.length_a   1.000
_cell.length_b   1.000
_cell.length_c   1.000
_cell.angle_alpha   90.00
_cell.angle_beta   90.00
_cell.angle_gamma   90.00
#
_symmetry.space_group_name_H-M   'P 1'
#
loop_
_entity.id
_entity.type
_entity.pdbx_description
1 polymer ?
#
loop_
_entity_poly.entity_id
_entity_poly.type
_entity_poly.pdbx_seq_one_letter_code
_entity_poly.pdbx_strand_id
1 'polypeptide(L)'
;MSSVLRIAARQVSRRGFATSAVARKDLVQDLYLRELKAYKPAPAAKDAHVGAVKQFSLPPSPKAPSLPADLAAELSAYDAAEPVVADKPTASAESVPASEQTGAEAFLELLEQDVVKPVHHH
;
A
#
# COMPACT_ATOMS: atom_id res chain seq x y z
N MET A 1 -72.94 26.21 -77.78
CA MET A 1 -71.78 27.07 -77.50
C MET A 1 -71.20 26.71 -76.14
N SER A 2 -70.21 25.81 -76.06
CA SER A 2 -69.32 25.77 -74.89
C SER A 2 -68.02 25.06 -75.29
N SER A 3 -66.95 25.84 -75.40
CA SER A 3 -65.61 25.39 -75.78
C SER A 3 -64.83 25.06 -74.52
N VAL A 4 -64.48 23.80 -74.30
CA VAL A 4 -63.58 23.39 -73.23
C VAL A 4 -62.14 23.56 -73.71
N LEU A 5 -61.49 24.66 -73.29
CA LEU A 5 -60.07 24.86 -73.52
C LEU A 5 -59.27 23.98 -72.54
N ARG A 6 -58.66 22.90 -73.04
CA ARG A 6 -57.65 22.14 -72.29
C ARG A 6 -56.29 22.84 -72.45
N ILE A 7 -55.89 23.58 -71.42
CA ILE A 7 -54.52 24.08 -71.30
C ILE A 7 -53.63 22.89 -70.96
N ALA A 8 -52.95 22.34 -71.98
CA ALA A 8 -51.89 21.37 -71.78
C ALA A 8 -50.68 22.09 -71.20
N ALA A 9 -50.45 21.95 -69.89
CA ALA A 9 -49.20 22.34 -69.27
C ALA A 9 -48.08 21.53 -69.92
N ARG A 10 -47.21 22.19 -70.71
CA ARG A 10 -45.98 21.57 -71.22
C ARG A 10 -45.10 21.26 -70.01
N GLN A 11 -45.12 20.02 -69.53
CA GLN A 11 -44.08 19.51 -68.65
C GLN A 11 -42.77 19.47 -69.45
N VAL A 12 -42.02 20.56 -69.41
CA VAL A 12 -40.62 20.55 -69.81
C VAL A 12 -39.90 19.74 -68.75
N SER A 13 -39.61 18.48 -69.06
CA SER A 13 -38.76 17.63 -68.23
C SER A 13 -37.36 18.24 -68.21
N ARG A 14 -37.10 19.09 -67.20
CA ARG A 14 -35.76 19.57 -66.90
C ARG A 14 -35.02 18.38 -66.31
N ARG A 15 -34.14 17.76 -67.10
CA ARG A 15 -33.15 16.80 -66.61
C ARG A 15 -32.20 17.54 -65.68
N GLY A 16 -32.53 17.56 -64.38
CA GLY A 16 -31.62 18.04 -63.35
C GLY A 16 -30.50 17.03 -63.17
N PHE A 17 -29.25 17.46 -63.35
CA PHE A 17 -28.11 16.66 -62.92
C PHE A 17 -28.00 16.79 -61.40
N ALA A 18 -28.25 15.70 -60.69
CA ALA A 18 -27.99 15.62 -59.26
C ALA A 18 -26.48 15.41 -59.07
N THR A 19 -25.73 16.49 -58.87
CA THR A 19 -24.38 16.40 -58.33
C THR A 19 -24.53 16.17 -56.83
N SER A 20 -24.41 14.92 -56.38
CA SER A 20 -24.20 14.68 -54.95
C SER A 20 -22.97 15.50 -54.54
N ALA A 21 -23.11 16.30 -53.48
CA ALA A 21 -21.96 17.01 -52.95
C ALA A 21 -20.88 15.96 -52.68
N VAL A 22 -19.68 16.16 -53.25
CA VAL A 22 -18.52 15.33 -52.94
C VAL A 22 -18.32 15.46 -51.44
N ALA A 23 -18.77 14.45 -50.67
CA ALA A 23 -18.42 14.34 -49.28
C ALA A 23 -16.89 14.29 -49.29
N ARG A 24 -16.25 15.41 -48.93
CA ARG A 24 -14.80 15.54 -48.84
C ARG A 24 -14.36 14.67 -47.66
N LYS A 25 -14.35 13.36 -47.90
CA LYS A 25 -13.83 12.38 -46.97
C LYS A 25 -12.32 12.55 -46.98
N ASP A 26 -11.77 12.79 -45.81
CA ASP A 26 -10.34 12.83 -45.63
C ASP A 26 -9.81 11.39 -45.72
N LEU A 27 -9.20 11.09 -46.87
CA LEU A 27 -8.66 9.76 -47.17
C LEU A 27 -7.54 9.36 -46.20
N VAL A 28 -6.80 10.34 -45.67
CA VAL A 28 -5.72 10.09 -44.70
C VAL A 28 -6.33 9.68 -43.36
N GLN A 29 -7.38 10.39 -42.93
CA GLN A 29 -8.11 10.05 -41.70
C GLN A 29 -8.76 8.67 -41.81
N ASP A 30 -9.40 8.37 -42.93
CA ASP A 30 -10.06 7.08 -43.16
C ASP A 30 -9.05 5.92 -43.19
N LEU A 31 -7.89 6.11 -43.83
CA LEU A 31 -6.81 5.13 -43.84
C LEU A 31 -6.27 4.88 -42.43
N TYR A 32 -5.98 5.95 -41.68
CA TYR A 32 -5.50 5.87 -40.30
C TYR A 32 -6.47 5.11 -39.39
N LEU A 33 -7.76 5.46 -39.44
CA LEU A 33 -8.79 4.78 -38.65
C LEU A 33 -8.97 3.32 -39.07
N ARG A 34 -8.77 2.99 -40.35
CA ARG A 34 -8.82 1.61 -40.85
C ARG A 34 -7.65 0.80 -40.29
N GLU A 35 -6.44 1.35 -40.28
CA GLU A 35 -5.26 0.68 -39.75
C GLU A 35 -5.34 0.49 -38.24
N LEU A 36 -5.80 1.50 -37.48
CA LEU A 36 -6.03 1.36 -36.05
C LEU A 36 -7.05 0.26 -35.73
N LYS A 37 -8.15 0.19 -36.48
CA LYS A 37 -9.18 -0.85 -36.30
C LYS A 37 -8.70 -2.24 -36.72
N ALA A 38 -7.85 -2.31 -37.74
CA ALA A 38 -7.26 -3.56 -38.21
C ALA A 38 -6.09 -4.03 -37.33
N TYR A 39 -5.51 -3.14 -36.52
CA TYR A 39 -4.40 -3.48 -35.65
C TYR A 39 -4.86 -4.45 -34.56
N LYS A 40 -4.32 -5.66 -34.62
CA LYS A 40 -4.45 -6.64 -33.55
C LYS A 40 -3.15 -6.62 -32.75
N PRO A 41 -3.17 -6.13 -31.49
CA PRO A 41 -1.95 -6.12 -30.68
C PRO A 41 -1.42 -7.55 -30.54
N ALA A 42 -0.09 -7.68 -30.62
CA ALA A 42 0.55 -8.96 -30.36
C ALA A 42 0.10 -9.45 -28.97
N PRO A 43 -0.30 -10.73 -28.84
CA PRO A 43 -0.72 -11.26 -27.55
C PRO A 43 0.44 -11.10 -26.57
N ALA A 44 0.16 -10.52 -25.40
CA ALA A 44 1.15 -10.43 -24.34
C ALA A 44 1.67 -11.85 -24.08
N ALA A 45 2.99 -12.03 -24.22
CA ALA A 45 3.62 -13.31 -23.92
C ALA A 45 3.21 -13.69 -22.49
N LYS A 46 2.75 -14.94 -22.30
CA LYS A 46 2.29 -15.40 -20.99
C LYS A 46 3.39 -15.24 -19.91
N ASP A 47 4.64 -15.23 -20.36
CA ASP A 47 5.84 -15.08 -19.55
C ASP A 47 6.43 -13.66 -19.58
N ALA A 48 5.67 -12.64 -19.96
CA ALA A 48 6.16 -11.24 -19.98
C ALA A 48 6.63 -10.73 -18.60
N HIS A 49 6.30 -11.45 -17.52
CA HIS A 49 6.76 -11.21 -16.16
C HIS A 49 8.09 -11.91 -15.82
N VAL A 50 8.50 -12.92 -16.59
CA VAL A 50 9.74 -13.69 -16.41
C VAL A 50 10.91 -12.83 -16.91
N GLY A 51 11.61 -12.17 -15.99
CA GLY A 51 12.75 -11.29 -16.28
C GLY A 51 12.51 -9.82 -15.95
N ALA A 52 11.26 -9.37 -15.87
CA ALA A 52 10.91 -8.04 -15.37
C ALA A 52 10.87 -7.99 -13.83
N VAL A 53 10.57 -9.12 -13.18
CA VAL A 53 10.45 -9.23 -11.72
C VAL A 53 11.30 -10.39 -11.21
N LYS A 54 11.99 -10.18 -10.08
CA LYS A 54 12.68 -11.26 -9.37
C LYS A 54 11.65 -12.28 -8.88
N GLN A 55 11.89 -13.56 -9.17
CA GLN A 55 11.00 -14.65 -8.74
C GLN A 55 10.95 -14.70 -7.20
N PHE A 56 9.74 -14.64 -6.66
CA PHE A 56 9.52 -14.71 -5.22
C PHE A 56 9.39 -16.18 -4.79
N SER A 57 10.38 -16.67 -4.05
CA SER A 57 10.31 -17.96 -3.36
C SER A 57 10.11 -17.73 -1.87
N LEU A 58 9.11 -18.37 -1.27
CA LEU A 58 8.98 -18.34 0.19
C LEU A 58 10.19 -19.04 0.82
N PRO A 59 10.73 -18.48 1.91
CA PRO A 59 11.75 -19.19 2.67
C PRO A 59 11.17 -20.51 3.21
N PRO A 60 12.01 -21.56 3.34
CA PRO A 60 11.57 -22.81 3.95
C PRO A 60 11.06 -22.55 5.37
N SER A 61 10.07 -23.33 5.81
CA SER A 61 9.55 -23.23 7.17
C SER A 61 10.69 -23.42 8.18
N PRO A 62 10.71 -22.63 9.26
CA PRO A 62 11.77 -22.74 10.26
C PRO A 62 11.74 -24.15 10.86
N LYS A 63 12.89 -24.81 10.82
CA LYS A 63 13.04 -26.11 11.46
C LYS A 63 12.94 -25.91 12.97
N ALA A 64 12.03 -26.65 13.62
CA ALA A 64 11.96 -26.65 15.06
C ALA A 64 13.32 -27.05 15.66
N PRO A 65 13.78 -26.38 16.72
CA PRO A 65 15.04 -26.73 17.37
C PRO A 65 14.97 -28.20 17.83
N SER A 66 16.01 -28.97 17.55
CA SER A 66 16.12 -30.33 18.08
C SER A 66 16.28 -30.26 19.58
N LEU A 67 15.48 -31.03 20.32
CA LEU A 67 15.74 -31.26 21.73
C LEU A 67 17.14 -31.88 21.88
N PRO A 68 17.94 -31.45 22.86
CA PRO A 68 19.21 -32.08 23.14
C PRO A 68 18.98 -33.55 23.48
N ALA A 69 19.89 -34.42 23.03
CA ALA A 69 19.72 -35.87 23.13
C ALA A 69 19.75 -36.37 24.59
N ASP A 70 20.27 -35.57 25.52
CA ASP A 70 20.42 -35.93 26.93
C ASP A 70 19.84 -34.84 27.85
N LEU A 71 18.54 -34.60 27.71
CA LEU A 71 17.78 -33.72 28.60
C LEU A 71 17.84 -34.16 30.07
N ALA A 72 18.04 -35.46 30.34
CA ALA A 72 18.03 -36.00 31.69
C ALA A 72 19.28 -35.55 32.48
N ALA A 73 20.47 -35.61 31.85
CA ALA A 73 21.69 -35.13 32.48
C ALA A 73 21.65 -33.62 32.71
N GLU A 74 21.16 -32.84 31.74
CA GLU A 74 21.04 -31.37 31.86
C GLU A 74 20.07 -30.96 32.97
N LEU A 75 18.94 -31.66 33.13
CA LEU A 75 18.01 -31.43 34.24
C LEU A 75 18.66 -31.75 35.59
N SER A 76 19.38 -32.88 35.69
CA SER A 76 20.05 -33.25 36.94
C SER A 76 21.15 -32.26 37.33
N ALA A 77 21.86 -31.69 36.36
CA ALA A 77 22.86 -30.66 36.60
C ALA A 77 22.23 -29.32 37.01
N TYR A 78 21.06 -28.97 36.46
CA TYR A 78 20.32 -27.78 36.85
C TYR A 78 19.75 -27.90 38.26
N ASP A 79 19.18 -29.07 38.61
CA ASP A 79 18.65 -29.33 39.95
C ASP A 79 19.76 -29.34 41.02
N ALA A 80 20.98 -29.74 40.65
CA ALA A 80 22.16 -29.70 41.51
C ALA A 80 22.81 -28.31 41.60
N ALA A 81 22.41 -27.36 40.75
CA ALA A 81 22.96 -26.00 40.78
C ALA A 81 22.26 -25.17 41.86
N GLU A 82 22.90 -25.00 43.01
CA GLU A 82 22.46 -24.03 44.01
C GLU A 82 22.70 -22.59 43.50
N PRO A 83 21.72 -21.67 43.67
CA PRO A 83 21.88 -20.29 43.25
C PRO A 83 22.98 -19.63 44.09
N VAL A 84 23.98 -19.06 43.42
CA VAL A 84 24.98 -18.19 44.06
C VAL A 84 24.26 -16.93 44.50
N VAL A 85 23.84 -16.88 45.77
CA VAL A 85 23.46 -15.64 46.43
C VAL A 85 24.73 -14.83 46.53
N ALA A 86 24.91 -13.86 45.64
CA ALA A 86 25.95 -12.87 45.80
C ALA A 86 25.76 -12.23 47.18
N ASP A 87 26.76 -12.37 48.06
CA ASP A 87 26.77 -11.69 49.35
C ASP A 87 26.46 -10.21 49.10
N LYS A 88 25.35 -9.74 49.68
CA LYS A 88 24.99 -8.32 49.71
C LYS A 88 26.22 -7.59 50.25
N PRO A 89 26.81 -6.63 49.52
CA PRO A 89 27.79 -5.76 50.14
C PRO A 89 27.03 -4.97 51.21
N THR A 90 27.38 -5.20 52.47
CA THR A 90 27.04 -4.32 53.58
C THR A 90 27.73 -2.98 53.33
N ALA A 91 27.05 -2.11 52.58
CA ALA A 91 27.44 -0.72 52.46
C ALA A 91 27.03 -0.02 53.77
N SER A 92 28.04 0.26 54.59
CA SER A 92 27.97 1.23 55.68
C SER A 92 27.32 2.51 55.18
N ALA A 93 26.39 3.02 55.99
CA ALA A 93 25.73 4.29 55.79
C ALA A 93 26.78 5.42 55.82
N GLU A 94 27.06 6.00 54.66
CA GLU A 94 27.70 7.31 54.54
C GLU A 94 26.65 8.24 53.93
N SER A 95 26.23 9.22 54.73
CA SER A 95 25.16 10.16 54.41
C SER A 95 25.60 11.10 53.28
N VAL A 96 25.05 10.90 52.08
CA VAL A 96 25.11 11.87 50.97
C VAL A 96 24.04 12.94 51.21
N PRO A 97 24.35 14.25 51.09
CA PRO A 97 23.39 15.33 51.31
C PRO A 97 22.16 15.18 50.40
N ALA A 98 20.98 15.47 50.96
CA ALA A 98 19.65 15.20 50.38
C ALA A 98 19.41 15.76 48.96
N SER A 99 20.24 16.70 48.49
CA SER A 99 20.11 17.32 47.16
C SER A 99 20.65 16.48 45.99
N GLU A 100 21.31 15.34 46.22
CA GLU A 100 21.89 14.51 45.16
C GLU A 100 21.44 13.03 45.21
N GLN A 101 20.33 12.74 45.88
CA GLN A 101 19.76 11.39 45.86
C GLN A 101 19.01 11.18 44.54
N THR A 102 19.53 10.38 43.61
CA THR A 102 18.82 9.97 42.37
C THR A 102 18.20 8.58 42.51
N GLY A 103 17.82 8.19 43.73
CA GLY A 103 17.36 6.85 44.10
C GLY A 103 15.95 6.81 44.68
N ALA A 104 15.57 5.65 45.22
CA ALA A 104 14.25 5.42 45.80
C ALA A 104 13.89 6.41 46.91
N GLU A 105 14.85 6.82 47.74
CA GLU A 105 14.67 7.80 48.83
C GLU A 105 14.17 9.16 48.30
N ALA A 106 14.77 9.70 47.24
CA ALA A 106 14.32 10.95 46.63
C ALA A 106 12.95 10.84 45.95
N PHE A 107 12.60 9.66 45.45
CA PHE A 107 11.27 9.41 44.91
C PHE A 107 10.22 9.38 46.02
N LEU A 108 10.54 8.80 47.18
CA LEU A 108 9.65 8.81 48.34
C LEU A 108 9.47 10.24 48.88
N GLU A 109 10.54 11.01 49.00
CA GLU A 109 10.47 12.41 49.46
C GLU A 109 9.65 13.31 48.51
N LEU A 110 9.73 13.08 47.19
CA LEU A 110 8.88 13.76 46.21
C LEU A 110 7.39 13.41 46.38
N LEU A 111 7.07 12.15 46.71
CA LEU A 111 5.69 11.72 46.94
C LEU A 111 5.13 12.26 48.26
N GLU A 112 5.99 12.48 49.25
CA GLU A 112 5.61 13.06 50.55
C GLU A 112 5.46 14.59 50.50
N GLN A 113 6.01 15.27 49.49
CA GLN A 113 5.80 16.71 49.32
C GLN A 113 4.35 17.05 48.94
N ASP A 114 3.70 17.87 49.77
CA ASP A 114 2.36 18.37 49.51
C ASP A 114 2.29 19.17 48.19
N VAL A 115 1.35 18.78 47.31
CA VAL A 115 1.09 19.52 46.06
C VAL A 115 0.60 20.92 46.40
N VAL A 116 1.34 21.94 45.97
CA VAL A 116 0.96 23.35 46.15
C VAL A 116 -0.42 23.56 45.51
N LYS A 117 -1.44 23.84 46.34
CA LYS A 117 -2.78 24.14 45.85
C LYS A 117 -2.71 25.39 44.96
N PRO A 118 -3.22 25.35 43.72
CA PRO A 118 -3.18 26.53 42.87
C PRO A 118 -4.01 27.64 43.51
N VAL A 119 -3.40 28.81 43.69
CA VAL A 119 -4.10 30.00 44.16
C VAL A 119 -5.03 30.44 43.03
N HIS A 120 -6.33 30.19 43.17
CA HIS A 120 -7.33 30.79 42.30
C HIS A 120 -7.38 32.30 42.60
N HIS A 121 -6.70 33.09 41.78
CA HIS A 121 -6.93 34.52 41.75
C HIS A 121 -8.25 34.79 41.03
N HIS A 122 -9.33 35.02 41.79
CA HIS A 122 -10.47 35.90 41.46
C HIS A 122 -11.27 36.21 42.73
#